data_AF-A0A1G2PWF1-F1
#
_entry.id   AF-A0A1G2PWF1-F1
#
_cell.length_a   1.000
_cell.length_b   1.000
_cell.length_c   1.000
_cell.angle_alpha   90.00
_cell.angle_beta   90.00
_cell.angle_gamma   90.00
#
_symmetry.space_group_name_H-M   'P 1'
#
loop_
_entity.id
_entity.type
_entity.pdbx_description
1 polymer ?
#
loop_
_entity_poly.entity_id
_entity_poly.type
_entity_poly.pdbx_seq_one_letter_code
_entity_poly.pdbx_strand_id
1 'polypeptide(L)'
;MNNQSDNNTDKNKNTASNAAFSSAFALGWEMGYTITVPLVLFALLGRFADKYFSTSPVFLLTGIILSIFVSVFLLYHKVKRIIKEQEEGNKT
;
A
#
# COMPACT_ATOMS: atom_id res chain seq x y z
N MET A 1 -49.71 -15.39 -5.25
CA MET A 1 -48.71 -14.32 -5.44
C MET A 1 -47.49 -14.62 -4.57
N ASN A 2 -46.34 -14.96 -5.15
CA ASN A 2 -45.10 -15.28 -4.42
C ASN A 2 -44.16 -14.05 -4.40
N ASN A 3 -44.01 -13.41 -3.24
CA ASN A 3 -43.20 -12.20 -3.01
C ASN A 3 -41.70 -12.50 -2.71
N GLN A 4 -41.16 -13.59 -3.25
CA GLN A 4 -39.82 -14.08 -2.91
C GLN A 4 -38.73 -13.62 -3.90
N SER A 5 -39.11 -13.05 -5.05
CA SER A 5 -38.15 -12.70 -6.11
C SER A 5 -37.43 -11.37 -5.91
N ASP A 6 -37.96 -10.47 -5.09
CA ASP A 6 -37.41 -9.11 -4.93
C ASP A 6 -36.33 -9.02 -3.85
N ASN A 7 -36.39 -9.89 -2.82
CA ASN A 7 -35.48 -9.84 -1.67
C ASN A 7 -34.06 -10.38 -1.92
N ASN A 8 -33.85 -11.16 -2.98
CA ASN A 8 -32.53 -11.75 -3.30
C ASN A 8 -31.62 -10.77 -4.07
N THR A 9 -32.22 -9.88 -4.85
CA THR A 9 -31.48 -8.96 -5.73
C THR A 9 -30.80 -7.83 -4.95
N ASP A 10 -31.40 -7.39 -3.84
CA ASP A 10 -30.85 -6.30 -3.01
C ASP A 10 -29.80 -6.76 -1.99
N LYS A 11 -29.88 -8.01 -1.50
CA LYS A 11 -28.82 -8.57 -0.65
C LYS A 11 -27.51 -8.80 -1.43
N ASN A 12 -27.61 -9.20 -2.70
CA ASN A 12 -26.43 -9.46 -3.53
C ASN A 12 -25.69 -8.15 -3.87
N LYS A 13 -26.41 -7.09 -4.25
CA LYS A 13 -25.82 -5.78 -4.55
C LYS A 13 -25.07 -5.17 -3.37
N ASN A 14 -25.64 -5.23 -2.17
CA ASN A 14 -24.97 -4.72 -0.97
C ASN A 14 -23.73 -5.56 -0.61
N THR A 15 -23.77 -6.88 -0.79
CA THR A 15 -22.61 -7.75 -0.50
C THR A 15 -21.47 -7.50 -1.48
N ALA A 16 -21.78 -7.35 -2.78
CA ALA A 16 -20.79 -7.06 -3.82
C ALA A 16 -20.16 -5.67 -3.65
N SER A 17 -20.93 -4.64 -3.28
CA SER A 17 -20.39 -3.29 -3.07
C SER A 17 -19.47 -3.23 -1.84
N ASN A 18 -19.83 -3.91 -0.76
CA ASN A 18 -19.00 -4.01 0.44
C ASN A 18 -17.72 -4.80 0.18
N ALA A 19 -17.77 -5.86 -0.64
CA ALA A 19 -16.59 -6.61 -1.04
C ALA A 19 -15.62 -5.77 -1.88
N ALA A 20 -16.13 -5.00 -2.86
CA ALA A 20 -15.30 -4.10 -3.67
C ALA A 20 -14.62 -3.01 -2.82
N PHE A 21 -15.36 -2.43 -1.87
CA PHE A 21 -14.83 -1.44 -0.95
C PHE A 21 -13.74 -2.03 -0.03
N SER A 22 -13.97 -3.21 0.54
CA SER A 22 -12.99 -3.91 1.37
C SER A 22 -11.70 -4.23 0.60
N SER A 23 -11.82 -4.66 -0.66
CA SER A 23 -10.67 -4.95 -1.51
C SER A 23 -9.87 -3.69 -1.85
N ALA A 24 -10.54 -2.60 -2.20
CA ALA A 24 -9.89 -1.31 -2.45
C ALA A 24 -9.18 -0.79 -1.18
N PHE A 25 -9.79 -0.95 -0.01
CA PHE A 25 -9.18 -0.59 1.27
C PHE A 25 -7.95 -1.44 1.57
N ALA A 26 -8.02 -2.77 1.40
CA ALA A 26 -6.89 -3.67 1.61
C ALA A 26 -5.70 -3.32 0.71
N LEU A 27 -5.96 -2.98 -0.56
CA LEU A 27 -4.95 -2.50 -1.50
C LEU A 27 -4.35 -1.17 -1.02
N GLY A 28 -5.19 -0.18 -0.69
CA GLY A 28 -4.72 1.11 -0.18
C GLY A 28 -3.87 0.98 1.09
N TRP A 29 -4.26 0.07 1.99
CA TRP A 29 -3.53 -0.25 3.21
C TRP A 29 -2.14 -0.85 2.90
N GLU A 30 -2.08 -1.87 2.04
CA GLU A 30 -0.82 -2.49 1.65
C GLU A 30 0.16 -1.48 1.01
N MET A 31 -0.36 -0.59 0.17
CA MET A 31 0.41 0.48 -0.46
C MET A 31 0.89 1.51 0.57
N GLY A 32 0.01 1.89 1.50
CA GLY A 32 0.33 2.82 2.59
C GLY A 32 1.53 2.37 3.41
N TYR A 33 1.51 1.13 3.92
CA TYR A 33 2.65 0.62 4.69
C TYR A 33 3.93 0.48 3.86
N THR A 34 3.82 0.16 2.57
CA THR A 34 4.98 0.03 1.68
C THR A 34 5.78 1.34 1.58
N ILE A 35 5.12 2.49 1.71
CA ILE A 35 5.75 3.83 1.64
C ILE A 35 6.06 4.36 3.05
N THR A 36 5.13 4.24 3.99
CA THR A 36 5.28 4.81 5.33
C THR A 36 6.37 4.10 6.13
N VAL A 37 6.55 2.78 5.99
CA VAL A 37 7.58 2.03 6.71
C VAL A 37 9.00 2.54 6.41
N PRO A 38 9.46 2.57 5.14
CA PRO A 38 10.79 3.11 4.83
C PRO A 38 10.91 4.59 5.20
N LEU A 39 9.87 5.41 4.98
CA LEU A 39 9.90 6.83 5.36
C LEU A 39 10.17 7.03 6.86
N VAL A 40 9.38 6.39 7.72
CA VAL A 40 9.54 6.51 9.18
C VAL A 40 10.86 5.89 9.63
N LEU A 41 11.24 4.74 9.08
CA LEU A 41 12.49 4.08 9.43
C LEU A 41 13.70 4.96 9.13
N PHE A 42 13.83 5.47 7.91
CA PHE A 42 14.96 6.32 7.53
C PHE A 42 14.92 7.70 8.19
N ALA A 43 13.74 8.27 8.39
CA ALA A 43 13.61 9.54 9.12
C ALA A 43 14.07 9.38 10.58
N LEU A 44 13.66 8.31 11.26
CA LEU A 44 14.12 8.03 12.62
C LEU A 44 15.63 7.77 12.67
N LEU A 45 16.16 6.93 11.79
CA LEU A 45 17.59 6.66 11.70
C LEU A 45 18.39 7.96 11.45
N GLY A 46 17.92 8.79 10.52
CA GLY A 46 18.51 10.10 10.25
C GLY A 46 18.46 11.02 11.46
N ARG A 47 17.33 11.07 12.18
CA ARG A 47 17.19 11.87 13.40
C ARG A 47 18.11 11.40 14.53
N PHE A 48 18.29 10.09 14.69
CA PHE A 48 19.20 9.54 15.69
C PHE A 48 20.65 9.85 15.33
N ALA A 49 21.03 9.76 14.06
CA ALA A 49 22.35 10.16 13.59
C ALA A 49 22.59 11.66 13.81
N ASP A 50 21.65 12.53 13.45
CA ASP A 50 21.76 13.97 13.68
C ASP A 50 22.01 14.31 15.15
N LYS A 51 21.28 13.63 16.07
CA LYS A 51 21.46 13.81 17.50
C LYS A 51 22.82 13.30 18.00
N TYR A 52 23.30 12.19 17.46
CA TYR A 52 24.58 11.59 17.85
C TYR A 52 25.78 12.45 17.41
N PHE A 53 25.75 12.96 16.18
CA PHE A 53 26.82 13.77 15.61
C PHE A 53 26.70 15.28 15.94
N SER A 54 25.67 15.68 16.70
CA SER A 54 25.36 17.10 16.98
C SER A 54 25.28 17.95 15.70
N THR A 55 24.82 17.35 14.60
CA THR A 55 24.67 18.04 13.33
C THR A 55 23.30 18.70 13.25
N SER A 56 23.22 19.77 12.46
CA SER A 56 21.94 20.23 11.91
C SER A 56 21.20 19.06 11.24
N PRO A 57 19.87 19.10 11.07
CA PRO A 57 19.04 17.96 10.65
C PRO A 57 19.27 17.51 9.19
N VAL A 58 20.50 17.16 8.85
CA VAL A 58 21.01 16.83 7.53
C VAL A 58 20.85 15.33 7.27
N PHE A 59 21.12 14.49 8.28
CA PHE A 59 20.90 13.04 8.19
C PHE A 59 19.41 12.71 8.13
N LEU A 60 18.55 13.45 8.83
CA LEU A 60 17.09 13.38 8.67
C LEU A 60 16.69 13.66 7.21
N LEU A 61 17.19 14.76 6.64
CA LEU A 61 16.79 15.20 5.30
C LEU A 61 17.25 14.20 4.23
N THR A 62 18.50 13.75 4.32
CA THR A 62 19.06 12.72 3.44
C THR A 62 18.37 11.37 3.64
N GLY A 63 18.00 11.01 4.87
CA GLY A 63 17.20 9.83 5.17
C GLY A 63 15.82 9.87 4.51
N ILE A 64 15.13 11.01 4.57
CA ILE A 64 13.84 11.20 3.88
C ILE A 64 14.02 11.06 2.36
N ILE A 65 15.03 11.70 1.77
CA ILE A 65 15.30 11.58 0.33
C ILE A 65 15.57 10.12 -0.05
N LEU A 66 16.42 9.42 0.71
CA LEU A 66 16.73 8.01 0.49
C LEU A 66 15.48 7.13 0.62
N SER A 67 14.60 7.43 1.57
CA SER A 67 13.35 6.71 1.76
C SER A 67 12.43 6.81 0.55
N ILE A 68 12.42 7.95 -0.15
CA ILE A 68 11.62 8.13 -1.37
C ILE A 68 12.14 7.19 -2.46
N PHE A 69 13.46 7.15 -2.68
CA PHE A 69 14.05 6.24 -3.65
C PHE A 69 13.75 4.76 -3.34
N VAL A 70 13.90 4.37 -2.07
CA VAL A 70 13.59 3.00 -1.62
C VAL A 70 12.11 2.68 -1.80
N SER A 71 11.21 3.61 -1.45
CA SER A 71 9.77 3.43 -1.60
C SER A 71 9.37 3.27 -3.07
N VAL A 72 9.91 4.11 -3.96
CA VAL A 72 9.68 4.00 -5.40
C VAL A 72 10.17 2.67 -5.94
N PHE A 73 11.35 2.23 -5.52
CA PHE A 73 11.89 0.93 -5.93
C PHE A 73 11.00 -0.25 -5.48
N LEU A 74 10.58 -0.25 -4.21
CA LEU A 74 9.69 -1.28 -3.67
C LEU A 74 8.33 -1.30 -4.35
N LEU A 75 7.75 -0.12 -4.57
CA LEU A 75 6.48 0.04 -5.25
C LEU A 75 6.55 -0.46 -6.69
N TYR A 76 7.62 -0.10 -7.42
CA TYR A 76 7.86 -0.57 -8.77
C TYR A 76 7.96 -2.11 -8.82
N HIS A 77 8.71 -2.71 -7.90
CA HIS A 77 8.84 -4.16 -7.82
C HIS A 77 7.50 -4.85 -7.52
N LYS A 78 6.69 -4.29 -6.60
CA LYS A 78 5.34 -4.81 -6.31
C LYS A 78 4.42 -4.74 -7.51
N VAL A 79 4.34 -3.59 -8.18
CA VAL A 79 3.48 -3.40 -9.36
C VAL A 79 3.89 -4.36 -10.47
N LYS A 80 5.20 -4.50 -10.72
CA LYS A 80 5.70 -5.45 -11.71
C LYS A 80 5.33 -6.90 -11.37
N ARG A 81 5.41 -7.28 -10.09
CA ARG A 81 5.02 -8.62 -9.62
C ARG A 81 3.53 -8.88 -9.86
N ILE A 82 2.67 -7.93 -9.52
CA ILE A 82 1.21 -8.03 -9.72
C ILE A 82 0.90 -8.20 -11.20
N ILE A 83 1.50 -7.38 -12.08
CA ILE A 83 1.30 -7.49 -13.54
C ILE A 83 1.74 -8.88 -14.04
N LYS A 84 2.91 -9.36 -13.60
CA LYS A 84 3.42 -10.67 -14.00
C LYS A 84 2.52 -11.82 -13.54
N GLU A 85 2.01 -11.77 -12.31
CA GLU A 85 1.09 -12.78 -11.77
C GLU A 85 -0.22 -12.84 -12.59
N GLN A 86 -0.72 -11.71 -13.09
CA GLN A 86 -1.88 -11.67 -13.99
C GLN A 86 -1.56 -12.27 -15.38
N GLU A 87 -0.36 -12.07 -15.90
CA GLU A 87 0.08 -12.63 -17.19
C GLU A 87 0.30 -14.15 -17.15
N GLU A 88 0.78 -14.69 -16.02
CA GLU A 88 1.01 -16.13 -15.85
C GLU A 88 -0.27 -16.89 -15.48
N GLY A 89 -1.19 -16.28 -14.72
CA GLY A 89 -2.51 -16.86 -14.41
C GLY A 89 -3.47 -16.95 -15.61
N ASN A 90 -3.17 -16.28 -16.73
CA ASN A 90 -3.93 -16.34 -17.98
C ASN A 90 -3.36 -17.36 -19.00
N LYS A 91 -2.32 -18.13 -18.63
CA LYS A 91 -1.67 -19.14 -19.50
C LYS A 91 -1.97 -20.59 -19.11
N THR A 92 -2.85 -20.83 -18.15
CA THR A 92 -3.35 -22.17 -17.76
C THR A 92 -4.85 -22.24 -17.94
#